data_AF-A0A178V517-F1
#
_entry.id   AF-A0A178V517-F1
#
_cell.length_a   1.000
_cell.length_b   1.000
_cell.length_c   1.000
_cell.angle_alpha   90.00
_cell.angle_beta   90.00
_cell.angle_gamma   90.00
#
_symmetry.space_group_name_H-M   'P 1'
#
loop_
_entity.id
_entity.type
_entity.pdbx_description
1 polymer ?
#
loop_
_entity_poly.entity_id
_entity_poly.type
_entity_poly.pdbx_seq_one_letter_code
_entity_poly.pdbx_strand_id
1 'polypeptide(L)'
;MARFFLLCCLFAAVLTSSLTEAGDNNQVYSPCSDSTVAIGDGFTFGIAFAAKDSFFSTNRSKSVQYSPCDHRHLSLNGNSEVAVFRPKVDEITLLTINTSSSSSFRPDASKGYMVAFAGAKYAARSLPIMVADSNHIVTSFTLVIG
;
A
#
# COMPACT_ATOMS: atom_id res chain seq x y z
N MET A 1 3.64 54.54 24.30
CA MET A 1 4.60 53.42 24.42
C MET A 1 3.93 52.06 24.40
N ALA A 2 2.94 51.77 25.28
CA ALA A 2 2.31 50.44 25.37
C ALA A 2 1.65 49.93 24.07
N ARG A 3 0.95 50.79 23.31
CA ARG A 3 0.29 50.41 22.04
C ARG A 3 1.26 49.98 20.93
N PHE A 4 2.43 50.62 20.86
CA PHE A 4 3.46 50.29 19.87
C PHE A 4 4.11 48.93 20.20
N PHE A 5 4.33 48.68 21.49
CA PHE A 5 4.82 47.39 21.98
C PHE A 5 3.84 46.25 21.68
N LEU A 6 2.54 46.49 21.86
CA LEU A 6 1.48 45.51 21.59
C LEU A 6 1.38 45.17 20.10
N LEU A 7 1.54 46.16 19.22
CA LEU A 7 1.61 45.96 17.76
C LEU A 7 2.85 45.16 17.35
N CYS A 8 4.01 45.42 17.95
CA CYS A 8 5.23 44.62 17.72
C CYS A 8 5.06 43.16 18.16
N CYS A 9 4.44 42.92 19.33
CA CYS A 9 4.19 41.55 19.81
C CYS A 9 3.22 40.79 18.89
N LEU A 10 2.17 41.46 18.38
CA LEU A 10 1.23 40.87 17.42
C LEU A 10 1.91 40.54 16.09
N PHE A 11 2.80 41.40 15.59
CA PHE A 11 3.57 41.15 14.37
C PHE A 11 4.54 39.98 14.52
N ALA A 12 5.19 39.86 15.69
CA ALA A 12 6.09 38.75 15.99
C ALA A 12 5.35 37.41 16.08
N ALA A 13 4.13 37.39 16.63
CA ALA A 13 3.32 36.18 16.74
C ALA A 13 2.83 35.64 15.37
N VAL A 14 2.63 36.51 14.38
CA VAL A 14 2.25 36.11 13.00
C VAL A 14 3.43 35.48 12.26
N LEU A 15 4.66 35.92 12.54
CA LEU A 15 5.89 35.40 11.93
C LEU A 15 6.31 34.02 12.48
N THR A 16 5.74 33.59 13.60
CA THR A 16 5.98 32.25 14.19
C THR A 16 4.92 31.22 13.79
N SER A 17 4.13 31.48 12.74
CA SER A 17 3.30 30.43 12.14
C SER A 17 4.24 29.33 11.61
N SER A 18 4.40 28.29 12.42
CA SER A 18 5.21 27.12 12.10
C SER A 18 4.74 26.59 10.76
N LEU A 19 5.65 26.57 9.77
CA LEU A 19 5.52 25.72 8.60
C LEU A 19 5.46 24.29 9.15
N THR A 20 4.25 23.76 9.33
CA THR A 20 4.08 22.34 9.59
C THR A 20 4.39 21.69 8.25
N GLU A 21 5.65 21.33 8.04
CA GLU A 21 5.95 20.36 7.02
C GLU A 21 5.19 19.10 7.42
N ALA A 22 4.15 18.73 6.67
CA ALA A 22 3.55 17.41 6.74
C ALA A 22 4.58 16.41 6.21
N GLY A 23 5.65 16.28 6.99
CA GLY A 23 6.83 15.49 6.74
C GLY A 23 6.52 14.06 7.12
N ASP A 24 6.85 13.17 6.20
CA ASP A 24 6.77 11.75 6.41
C ASP A 24 7.77 11.33 7.50
N ASN A 25 7.28 11.01 8.69
CA ASN A 25 8.09 10.59 9.83
C ASN A 25 8.15 9.06 9.97
N ASN A 26 7.52 8.32 9.05
CA ASN A 26 7.51 6.87 9.08
C ASN A 26 8.72 6.29 8.34
N GLN A 27 9.70 5.75 9.03
CA GLN A 27 10.90 5.18 8.39
C GLN A 27 10.74 3.72 7.95
N VAL A 28 9.52 3.18 7.93
CA VAL A 28 9.26 1.80 7.49
C VAL A 28 9.02 1.76 5.98
N TYR A 29 9.97 1.16 5.26
CA TYR A 29 9.96 1.01 3.79
C TYR A 29 9.66 -0.42 3.31
N SER A 30 9.54 -1.37 4.22
CA SER A 30 9.21 -2.75 3.88
C SER A 30 7.71 -2.99 4.07
N PRO A 31 7.01 -3.57 3.07
CA PRO A 31 5.60 -3.90 3.22
C PRO A 31 5.38 -5.05 4.21
N CYS A 32 6.43 -5.75 4.62
CA CYS A 32 6.38 -6.84 5.59
C CYS A 32 6.90 -6.43 6.98
N SER A 33 7.01 -5.14 7.25
CA SER A 33 7.36 -4.63 8.58
C SER A 33 6.16 -3.91 9.17
N ASP A 34 5.87 -4.18 10.45
CA ASP A 34 4.78 -3.50 11.15
C ASP A 34 5.16 -2.03 11.34
N SER A 35 4.18 -1.14 11.13
CA SER A 35 4.36 0.31 11.21
C SER A 35 3.15 0.95 11.89
N THR A 36 3.39 2.01 12.62
CA THR A 36 2.37 2.98 13.01
C THR A 36 2.48 4.18 12.07
N VAL A 37 1.36 4.76 11.66
CA VAL A 37 1.31 5.89 10.74
C VAL A 37 0.36 6.96 11.26
N ALA A 38 0.67 8.22 11.00
CA ALA A 38 -0.21 9.36 11.19
C ALA A 38 -0.64 9.96 9.84
N ILE A 39 -1.62 10.88 9.87
CA ILE A 39 -2.04 11.64 8.68
C ILE A 39 -0.82 12.35 8.08
N GLY A 40 -0.59 12.14 6.78
CA GLY A 40 0.56 12.71 6.07
C GLY A 40 1.85 11.89 6.09
N ASP A 41 1.93 10.81 6.89
CA ASP A 41 3.05 9.86 6.84
C ASP A 41 2.98 8.98 5.59
N GLY A 42 4.14 8.56 5.08
CA GLY A 42 4.23 7.55 4.04
C GLY A 42 3.89 6.17 4.60
N PHE A 43 2.98 5.45 3.94
CA PHE A 43 2.59 4.09 4.34
C PHE A 43 3.01 3.07 3.30
N THR A 44 3.93 2.17 3.67
CA THR A 44 4.40 1.11 2.75
C THR A 44 3.45 -0.08 2.78
N PHE A 45 2.93 -0.44 1.61
CA PHE A 45 2.20 -1.69 1.41
C PHE A 45 2.60 -2.34 0.09
N GLY A 46 2.35 -3.64 -0.02
CA GLY A 46 2.60 -4.41 -1.23
C GLY A 46 1.30 -4.87 -1.88
N ILE A 47 1.36 -5.13 -3.18
CA ILE A 47 0.35 -5.85 -3.94
C ILE A 47 1.01 -7.07 -4.54
N ALA A 48 0.54 -8.25 -4.17
CA ALA A 48 0.99 -9.51 -4.71
C ALA A 48 0.00 -10.01 -5.77
N PHE A 49 0.51 -10.40 -6.94
CA PHE A 49 -0.21 -10.99 -8.05
C PHE A 49 0.10 -12.48 -8.13
N ALA A 50 -0.92 -13.32 -8.10
CA ALA A 50 -0.78 -14.77 -8.20
C ALA A 50 -2.14 -15.44 -8.51
N ALA A 51 -2.14 -16.78 -8.56
CA ALA A 51 -3.37 -17.55 -8.63
C ALA A 51 -4.18 -17.38 -7.35
N LYS A 52 -5.51 -17.38 -7.46
CA LYS A 52 -6.40 -17.29 -6.29
C LYS A 52 -6.02 -18.29 -5.20
N ASP A 53 -5.87 -19.56 -5.57
CA ASP A 53 -5.59 -20.64 -4.63
C ASP A 53 -4.20 -20.55 -4.01
N SER A 54 -3.27 -19.82 -4.65
CA SER A 54 -1.93 -19.60 -4.10
C SER A 54 -1.97 -18.81 -2.80
N PHE A 55 -3.00 -17.98 -2.55
CA PHE A 55 -3.13 -17.19 -1.32
C PHE A 55 -3.70 -17.95 -0.12
N PHE A 56 -4.14 -19.19 -0.31
CA PHE A 56 -4.80 -19.98 0.72
C PHE A 56 -4.00 -21.20 1.14
N SER A 57 -4.23 -21.66 2.37
CA SER A 57 -3.69 -22.92 2.86
C SER A 57 -4.16 -24.11 2.02
N THR A 58 -3.21 -24.96 1.64
CA THR A 58 -3.46 -26.18 0.86
C THR A 58 -4.33 -27.20 1.60
N ASN A 59 -4.46 -27.08 2.92
CA ASN A 59 -5.23 -28.03 3.73
C ASN A 59 -6.73 -27.67 3.73
N ARG A 60 -7.50 -28.36 2.88
CA ARG A 60 -8.86 -28.01 2.44
C ARG A 60 -9.96 -27.96 3.51
N SER A 61 -9.68 -28.31 4.76
CA SER A 61 -10.69 -28.33 5.84
C SER A 61 -10.93 -26.96 6.49
N LYS A 62 -9.97 -26.02 6.35
CA LYS A 62 -10.12 -24.59 6.71
C LYS A 62 -9.25 -23.75 5.76
N SER A 63 -9.85 -23.07 4.79
CA SER A 63 -9.12 -22.17 3.88
C SER A 63 -8.72 -20.90 4.63
N VAL A 64 -7.58 -20.94 5.33
CA VAL A 64 -6.95 -19.75 5.90
C VAL A 64 -6.20 -19.03 4.77
N GLN A 65 -6.50 -17.76 4.55
CA GLN A 65 -5.70 -16.90 3.67
C GLN A 65 -4.42 -16.51 4.41
N TYR A 66 -3.25 -16.62 3.79
CA TYR A 66 -1.99 -16.15 4.37
C TYR A 66 -1.64 -14.75 3.88
N SER A 67 -0.84 -14.03 4.66
CA SER A 67 -0.23 -12.78 4.19
C SER A 67 0.87 -13.12 3.17
N PRO A 68 1.04 -12.35 2.09
CA PRO A 68 2.22 -12.38 1.22
C PRO A 68 3.58 -12.29 1.93
N CYS A 69 3.61 -11.82 3.18
CA CYS A 69 4.79 -11.81 4.05
C CYS A 69 5.07 -13.13 4.79
N ASP A 70 4.15 -14.10 4.74
CA ASP A 70 4.30 -15.40 5.41
C ASP A 70 5.07 -16.39 4.54
N HIS A 71 6.38 -16.21 4.44
CA HIS A 71 7.25 -17.06 3.63
C HIS A 71 7.29 -18.54 4.07
N ARG A 72 6.80 -18.86 5.28
CA ARG A 72 6.83 -20.23 5.81
C ARG A 72 5.62 -21.04 5.35
N HIS A 73 4.46 -20.38 5.24
CA HIS A 73 3.20 -21.05 4.93
C HIS A 73 2.63 -20.69 3.55
N LEU A 74 3.14 -19.62 2.94
CA LEU A 74 2.74 -19.18 1.61
C LEU A 74 3.89 -19.35 0.61
N SER A 75 3.69 -20.20 -0.39
CA SER A 75 4.60 -20.33 -1.52
C SER A 75 3.97 -19.67 -2.75
N LEU A 76 4.38 -18.43 -2.99
CA LEU A 76 4.09 -17.75 -4.25
C LEU A 76 5.12 -18.28 -5.27
N ASN A 77 4.70 -19.22 -6.13
CA ASN A 77 5.56 -19.84 -7.16
C ASN A 77 6.13 -18.80 -8.13
N GLY A 78 7.11 -19.16 -8.96
CA GLY A 78 7.81 -18.26 -9.90
C GLY A 78 6.96 -17.51 -10.95
N ASN A 79 5.65 -17.69 -10.96
CA ASN A 79 4.69 -16.90 -11.74
C ASN A 79 4.03 -15.78 -10.91
N SER A 80 4.44 -15.56 -9.67
CA SER A 80 3.92 -14.47 -8.84
C SER A 80 4.76 -13.22 -8.98
N GLU A 81 4.10 -12.07 -8.97
CA GLU A 81 4.75 -10.76 -9.05
C GLU A 81 4.33 -9.91 -7.86
N VAL A 82 5.21 -9.03 -7.38
CA VAL A 82 4.92 -8.14 -6.26
C VAL A 82 5.29 -6.72 -6.66
N ALA A 83 4.38 -5.79 -6.41
CA ALA A 83 4.63 -4.35 -6.50
C ALA A 83 4.55 -3.73 -5.11
N VAL A 84 5.42 -2.77 -4.81
CA VAL A 84 5.46 -2.08 -3.51
C VAL A 84 5.17 -0.60 -3.72
N PHE A 85 4.29 -0.06 -2.90
CA PHE A 85 3.84 1.32 -2.97
C PHE A 85 4.02 1.99 -1.61
N ARG A 86 4.21 3.31 -1.64
CA ARG A 86 4.38 4.12 -0.44
C ARG A 86 3.76 5.52 -0.56
N PRO A 87 2.43 5.62 -0.76
CA PRO A 87 1.71 6.90 -0.74
C PRO A 87 1.56 7.43 0.70
N LYS A 88 1.07 8.66 0.85
CA LYS A 88 0.74 9.20 2.18
C LYS A 88 -0.63 8.73 2.67
N VAL A 89 -0.79 8.64 3.98
CA VAL A 89 -2.08 8.34 4.62
C VAL A 89 -3.09 9.47 4.36
N ASP A 90 -4.37 9.10 4.17
CA ASP A 90 -5.49 9.96 3.79
C ASP A 90 -5.39 10.59 2.39
N GLU A 91 -4.54 10.05 1.52
CA GLU A 91 -4.49 10.40 0.10
C GLU A 91 -5.15 9.31 -0.77
N ILE A 92 -5.94 9.75 -1.76
CA ILE A 92 -6.49 8.85 -2.78
C ILE A 92 -5.40 8.56 -3.81
N THR A 93 -5.08 7.27 -3.99
CA THR A 93 -4.06 6.84 -4.96
C THR A 93 -4.71 6.07 -6.10
N LEU A 94 -4.38 6.43 -7.34
CA LEU A 94 -4.78 5.69 -8.54
C LEU A 94 -3.64 4.75 -8.96
N LEU A 95 -3.93 3.46 -9.00
CA LEU A 95 -3.04 2.47 -9.58
C LEU A 95 -3.44 2.17 -11.01
N THR A 96 -2.51 2.41 -11.93
CA THR A 96 -2.65 2.02 -13.33
C THR A 96 -1.79 0.81 -13.61
N ILE A 97 -2.41 -0.25 -14.13
CA ILE A 97 -1.72 -1.45 -14.59
C ILE A 97 -1.49 -1.31 -16.09
N ASN A 98 -0.22 -1.19 -16.48
CA ASN A 98 0.18 -1.16 -17.88
C ASN A 98 0.60 -2.55 -18.34
N THR A 99 -0.23 -3.20 -19.15
CA THR A 99 0.01 -4.53 -19.74
C THR A 99 0.39 -4.46 -21.22
N SER A 100 0.96 -3.35 -21.68
CA SER A 100 1.41 -3.20 -23.06
C SER A 100 2.38 -4.34 -23.44
N SER A 101 2.44 -4.68 -24.72
CA SER A 101 3.29 -5.78 -25.24
C SER A 101 4.79 -5.60 -25.00
N SER A 102 5.22 -4.40 -24.57
CA SER A 102 6.58 -4.08 -24.13
C SER A 102 6.80 -4.21 -22.62
N SER A 103 5.75 -4.45 -21.83
CA SER A 103 5.84 -4.69 -20.39
C SER A 103 6.10 -6.17 -20.10
N SER A 104 6.96 -6.46 -19.13
CA SER A 104 7.19 -7.84 -18.65
C SER A 104 6.07 -8.36 -17.75
N PHE A 105 5.19 -7.45 -17.27
CA PHE A 105 4.10 -7.77 -16.36
C PHE A 105 2.92 -8.39 -17.10
N ARG A 106 2.60 -9.65 -16.76
CA ARG A 106 1.54 -10.43 -17.42
C ARG A 106 0.56 -11.00 -16.40
N PRO A 107 -0.48 -10.23 -16.00
CA PRO A 107 -1.41 -10.66 -14.97
C PRO A 107 -2.24 -11.88 -15.40
N ASP A 108 -2.44 -12.07 -16.70
CA ASP A 108 -3.03 -13.26 -17.30
C ASP A 108 -2.18 -14.52 -17.06
N ALA A 109 -0.86 -14.40 -17.12
CA ALA A 109 0.09 -15.50 -16.93
C ALA A 109 0.29 -15.87 -15.45
N SER A 110 0.10 -14.91 -14.53
CA SER A 110 0.14 -15.12 -13.08
C SER A 110 -1.18 -15.64 -12.50
N LYS A 111 -2.14 -16.01 -13.36
CA LYS A 111 -3.49 -16.48 -13.01
C LYS A 111 -4.36 -15.41 -12.31
N GLY A 112 -3.99 -14.13 -12.43
CA GLY A 112 -4.96 -13.05 -12.52
C GLY A 112 -5.67 -12.62 -11.24
N TYR A 113 -5.14 -12.92 -10.04
CA TYR A 113 -5.65 -12.34 -8.80
C TYR A 113 -4.59 -11.48 -8.12
N MET A 114 -5.04 -10.45 -7.41
CA MET A 114 -4.18 -9.62 -6.58
C MET A 114 -4.65 -9.59 -5.12
N VAL A 115 -3.69 -9.45 -4.21
CA VAL A 115 -3.90 -9.22 -2.78
C VAL A 115 -3.03 -8.04 -2.34
N ALA A 116 -3.66 -7.01 -1.77
CA ALA A 116 -2.93 -5.96 -1.08
C ALA A 116 -2.54 -6.44 0.33
N PHE A 117 -1.35 -6.09 0.81
CA PHE A 117 -0.85 -6.52 2.10
C PHE A 117 0.10 -5.51 2.74
N ALA A 118 0.11 -5.46 4.07
CA ALA A 118 1.05 -4.68 4.85
C ALA A 118 1.28 -5.29 6.23
N GLY A 119 2.48 -5.19 6.77
CA GLY A 119 2.86 -5.69 8.09
C GLY A 119 3.16 -7.19 8.15
N ALA A 120 3.63 -7.64 9.31
CA ALA A 120 3.96 -9.04 9.58
C ALA A 120 3.16 -9.59 10.76
N LYS A 121 3.33 -9.01 11.96
CA LYS A 121 2.60 -9.46 13.16
C LYS A 121 1.16 -8.97 13.13
N TYR A 122 0.95 -7.73 12.70
CA TYR A 122 -0.36 -7.12 12.53
C TYR A 122 -0.72 -7.04 11.04
N ALA A 123 -0.41 -8.14 10.33
CA ALA A 123 -0.54 -8.18 8.87
C ALA A 123 -1.99 -7.88 8.44
N ALA A 124 -2.17 -6.76 7.76
CA ALA A 124 -3.38 -6.44 7.03
C ALA A 124 -3.27 -7.08 5.64
N ARG A 125 -4.38 -7.65 5.17
CA ARG A 125 -4.48 -8.17 3.80
C ARG A 125 -5.88 -8.02 3.26
N SER A 126 -6.00 -7.69 1.99
CA SER A 126 -7.28 -7.72 1.28
C SER A 126 -7.68 -9.16 0.96
N LEU A 127 -8.94 -9.36 0.59
CA LEU A 127 -9.35 -10.58 -0.11
C LEU A 127 -8.69 -10.62 -1.50
N PRO A 128 -8.48 -11.81 -2.10
CA PRO A 128 -8.01 -11.91 -3.48
C PRO A 128 -9.06 -11.36 -4.46
N ILE A 129 -8.68 -10.39 -5.27
CA ILE A 129 -9.54 -9.74 -6.29
C ILE A 129 -9.01 -10.12 -7.67
N MET A 130 -9.91 -10.51 -8.58
CA MET A 130 -9.54 -10.83 -9.96
C MET A 130 -9.14 -9.55 -10.71
N VAL A 131 -7.95 -9.58 -11.31
CA VAL A 131 -7.39 -8.51 -12.14
C VAL A 131 -7.27 -8.90 -13.61
N ALA A 132 -7.22 -10.20 -13.91
CA ALA A 132 -7.17 -10.70 -15.28
C ALA A 132 -7.75 -12.11 -15.39
N ASP A 133 -8.32 -12.42 -16.55
CA ASP A 133 -8.61 -13.79 -17.00
C ASP A 133 -8.07 -13.97 -18.44
N SER A 134 -8.50 -15.00 -19.15
CA SER A 134 -8.04 -15.24 -20.53
C SER A 134 -8.51 -14.19 -21.54
N ASN A 135 -9.56 -13.43 -21.22
CA ASN A 135 -10.30 -12.57 -22.13
C ASN A 135 -10.37 -11.11 -21.66
N HIS A 136 -10.17 -10.83 -20.37
CA HIS A 136 -10.33 -9.52 -19.76
C HIS A 136 -9.16 -9.19 -18.84
N ILE A 137 -8.78 -7.91 -18.82
CA ILE A 137 -7.80 -7.35 -17.89
C ILE A 137 -8.37 -6.06 -17.32
N VAL A 138 -8.33 -5.94 -16.00
CA VAL A 138 -8.62 -4.69 -15.29
C VAL A 138 -7.37 -3.82 -15.33
N THR A 139 -7.50 -2.64 -15.92
CA THR A 139 -6.36 -1.74 -16.21
C THR A 139 -6.13 -0.68 -15.14
N SER A 140 -7.09 -0.45 -14.24
CA SER A 140 -6.95 0.54 -13.17
C SER A 140 -7.71 0.16 -11.90
N PHE A 141 -7.16 0.60 -10.77
CA PHE A 141 -7.74 0.43 -9.44
C PHE A 141 -7.59 1.72 -8.65
N THR A 142 -8.63 2.08 -7.92
CA THR A 142 -8.56 3.17 -6.93
C THR A 142 -8.31 2.58 -5.57
N LEU A 143 -7.27 3.05 -4.89
CA LEU A 143 -6.98 2.70 -3.51
C LEU A 143 -7.35 3.86 -2.60
N VAL A 144 -8.03 3.52 -1.51
CA VAL A 144 -8.36 4.45 -0.42
C VAL A 144 -7.67 3.91 0.82
N ILE A 145 -6.77 4.72 1.39
CA ILE A 145 -6.00 4.40 2.60
C ILE A 145 -6.45 5.37 3.68
N GLY A 146 -6.96 4.83 4.78
CA GLY A 146 -7.42 5.56 5.96
C GLY A 146 -7.42 4.67 7.20
#